data_AF-A0A1A8FW02-F1
#
_entry.id   AF-A0A1A8FW02-F1
#
_cell.length_a   1.000
_cell.length_b   1.000
_cell.length_c   1.000
_cell.angle_alpha   90.00
_cell.angle_beta   90.00
_cell.angle_gamma   90.00
#
_symmetry.space_group_name_H-M   'P 1'
#
loop_
_entity.id
_entity.type
_entity.pdbx_description
1 polymer ?
#
loop_
_entity_poly.entity_id
_entity_poly.type
_entity_poly.pdbx_seq_one_letter_code
_entity_poly.pdbx_strand_id
1 'polypeptide(L)'
;VSSTFIEKIPGLEAKVRASISDFISYAHTSVNEVSIKYQQNEKHFNYTTPKSFLEFMKLYDNLLGKKRTELAQKMDRLENGLQKLQNTASQVEDLKAKLAIQEVELLQRNSDIEALLAKIGQQSDKLSQERAVADAEEQKVAAIQAEVTKQQQETENDLAKAEPALQAANTALNT
;
A
#
# COMPACT_ATOMS: atom_id res chain seq x y z
N VAL A 1 64.52 -6.05 2.91
CA VAL A 1 63.83 -4.83 2.43
C VAL A 1 62.35 -5.09 2.20
N SER A 2 61.99 -6.10 1.39
CA SER A 2 60.58 -6.49 1.16
C SER A 2 59.84 -6.85 2.45
N SER A 3 60.45 -7.61 3.37
CA SER A 3 59.82 -8.00 4.64
C SER A 3 59.42 -6.78 5.49
N THR A 4 60.35 -5.84 5.69
CA THR A 4 60.12 -4.59 6.44
C THR A 4 59.09 -3.69 5.77
N PHE A 5 58.94 -3.75 4.44
CA PHE A 5 57.90 -3.01 3.72
C PHE A 5 56.53 -3.64 3.96
N ILE A 6 56.41 -4.96 3.78
CA ILE A 6 55.16 -5.72 3.96
C ILE A 6 54.63 -5.63 5.40
N GLU A 7 55.51 -5.56 6.41
CA GLU A 7 55.11 -5.34 7.80
C GLU A 7 54.36 -4.04 8.05
N LYS A 8 54.62 -2.99 7.24
CA LYS A 8 53.98 -1.68 7.36
C LYS A 8 52.59 -1.65 6.71
N ILE A 9 52.25 -2.65 5.89
CA ILE A 9 50.96 -2.71 5.22
C ILE A 9 49.90 -3.25 6.20
N PRO A 10 48.88 -2.46 6.56
CA PRO A 10 47.85 -2.89 7.51
C PRO A 10 46.98 -4.00 6.93
N GLY A 11 46.43 -4.85 7.81
CA GLY A 11 45.43 -5.86 7.43
C GLY A 11 45.97 -7.04 6.60
N LEU A 12 47.28 -7.24 6.51
CA LEU A 12 47.86 -8.50 6.01
C LEU A 12 48.00 -9.51 7.15
N GLU A 13 47.58 -10.75 6.93
CA GLU A 13 47.76 -11.82 7.92
C GLU A 13 49.23 -12.20 8.10
N ALA A 14 49.67 -12.40 9.34
CA ALA A 14 51.07 -12.70 9.64
C ALA A 14 51.61 -13.93 8.88
N LYS A 15 50.75 -14.94 8.66
CA LYS A 15 51.10 -16.19 7.98
C LYS A 15 51.48 -15.98 6.51
N VAL A 16 50.87 -15.01 5.82
CA VAL A 16 51.11 -14.78 4.38
C VAL A 16 52.18 -13.72 4.11
N ARG A 17 52.54 -12.91 5.10
CA ARG A 17 53.53 -11.82 4.93
C ARG A 17 54.89 -12.33 4.47
N ALA A 18 55.37 -13.44 5.04
CA ALA A 18 56.63 -14.06 4.65
C ALA A 18 56.60 -14.49 3.18
N SER A 19 55.56 -15.25 2.78
CA SER A 19 55.39 -15.69 1.39
C SER A 19 55.31 -14.53 0.39
N ILE A 20 54.62 -13.44 0.74
CA ILE A 20 54.53 -12.24 -0.12
C ILE A 20 55.91 -11.57 -0.26
N SER A 21 56.63 -11.43 0.86
CA SER A 21 57.98 -10.86 0.87
C SER A 21 58.94 -11.66 0.00
N ASP A 22 58.91 -12.99 0.10
CA ASP A 22 59.75 -13.90 -0.68
C ASP A 22 59.40 -13.82 -2.17
N PHE A 23 58.10 -13.79 -2.49
CA PHE A 23 57.65 -13.65 -3.87
C PHE A 23 58.07 -12.31 -4.49
N ILE A 24 57.98 -11.20 -3.76
CA ILE A 24 58.43 -9.88 -4.24
C ILE A 24 59.92 -9.89 -4.57
N SER A 25 60.74 -10.51 -3.72
CA SER A 25 62.17 -10.69 -3.96
C SER A 25 62.44 -11.57 -5.17
N TYR A 26 61.77 -12.72 -5.26
CA TYR A 26 61.85 -13.63 -6.39
C TYR A 26 61.48 -12.94 -7.72
N ALA A 27 60.34 -12.24 -7.75
CA ALA A 27 59.86 -11.56 -8.93
C ALA A 27 60.88 -10.52 -9.43
N HIS A 28 61.45 -9.71 -8.54
CA HIS A 28 62.47 -8.73 -8.92
C HIS A 28 63.73 -9.38 -9.50
N THR A 29 64.22 -10.47 -8.89
CA THR A 29 65.38 -11.22 -9.41
C THR A 29 65.08 -11.85 -10.76
N SER A 30 63.88 -12.42 -10.94
CA SER A 30 63.48 -13.04 -12.21
C SER A 30 63.46 -12.05 -13.38
N VAL A 31 63.10 -10.78 -13.12
CA VAL A 31 63.17 -9.72 -14.14
C VAL A 31 64.61 -9.49 -14.60
N ASN A 32 65.61 -9.60 -13.72
CA ASN A 32 67.02 -9.47 -14.12
C ASN A 32 67.43 -10.57 -15.09
N GLU A 33 67.03 -11.82 -14.80
CA GLU A 33 67.29 -12.96 -15.67
C GLU A 33 66.63 -12.79 -17.04
N VAL A 34 65.39 -12.31 -17.06
CA VAL A 34 64.65 -12.02 -18.29
C VAL A 34 65.29 -10.86 -19.07
N SER A 35 65.75 -9.81 -18.39
CA SER A 35 66.44 -8.68 -19.01
C SER A 35 67.74 -9.11 -19.73
N ILE A 36 68.49 -10.06 -19.16
CA ILE A 36 69.68 -10.62 -19.83
C ILE A 36 69.28 -11.35 -21.11
N LYS A 37 68.23 -12.18 -21.08
CA LYS A 37 67.72 -12.89 -22.27
C LYS A 37 67.21 -11.90 -23.32
N TYR A 38 66.51 -10.86 -22.89
CA TYR A 38 66.01 -9.80 -23.76
C TYR A 38 67.15 -9.06 -24.47
N GLN A 39 68.21 -8.72 -23.74
CA GLN A 39 69.41 -8.13 -24.32
C GLN A 39 70.09 -9.07 -25.33
N GLN A 40 70.19 -10.36 -25.02
CA GLN A 40 70.82 -11.34 -25.92
C GLN A 40 70.06 -11.49 -27.23
N ASN A 41 68.73 -11.56 -27.17
CA ASN A 41 67.86 -11.82 -28.31
C ASN A 41 67.59 -10.56 -29.13
N GLU A 42 67.14 -9.49 -28.47
CA GLU A 42 66.64 -8.28 -29.12
C GLU A 42 67.69 -7.17 -29.21
N LYS A 43 68.87 -7.36 -28.62
CA LYS A 43 69.94 -6.34 -28.51
C LYS A 43 69.52 -5.05 -27.80
N HIS A 44 68.42 -5.07 -27.06
CA HIS A 44 67.92 -3.94 -26.28
C HIS A 44 68.22 -4.12 -24.79
N PHE A 45 68.61 -3.03 -24.13
CA PHE A 45 68.89 -3.04 -22.70
C PHE A 45 67.65 -2.68 -21.89
N ASN A 46 67.37 -3.48 -20.84
CA ASN A 46 66.40 -3.15 -19.81
C ASN A 46 67.09 -3.21 -18.45
N TYR A 47 67.17 -2.08 -17.76
CA TYR A 47 67.88 -1.97 -16.49
C TYR A 47 66.89 -1.97 -15.33
N THR A 48 67.13 -2.86 -14.38
CA THR A 48 66.48 -2.82 -13.07
C THR A 48 67.36 -2.02 -12.12
N THR A 49 66.71 -1.25 -11.25
CA THR A 49 67.41 -0.46 -10.24
C THR A 49 66.76 -0.69 -8.88
N PRO A 50 67.49 -0.44 -7.76
CA PRO A 50 66.86 -0.46 -6.45
C PRO A 50 65.64 0.49 -6.37
N LYS A 51 65.64 1.59 -7.12
CA LYS A 51 64.49 2.51 -7.21
C LYS A 51 63.26 1.84 -7.85
N SER A 52 63.43 1.13 -8.97
CA SER A 52 62.30 0.42 -9.62
C SER A 52 61.73 -0.67 -8.71
N PHE A 53 62.55 -1.29 -7.86
CA PHE A 53 62.08 -2.23 -6.84
C PHE A 53 61.23 -1.56 -5.75
N LEU A 54 61.64 -0.39 -5.25
CA LEU A 54 60.86 0.39 -4.28
C LEU A 54 59.55 0.88 -4.90
N GLU A 55 59.55 1.29 -6.17
CA GLU A 55 58.35 1.69 -6.90
C GLU A 55 57.37 0.53 -7.10
N PHE A 56 57.88 -0.68 -7.41
CA PHE A 56 57.06 -1.89 -7.46
C PHE A 56 56.34 -2.17 -6.14
N MET A 57 57.06 -2.10 -5.02
CA MET A 57 56.46 -2.30 -3.70
C MET A 57 55.40 -1.23 -3.36
N LYS A 58 55.66 0.04 -3.68
CA LYS A 58 54.67 1.12 -3.53
C LYS A 58 53.44 0.89 -4.41
N LEU A 59 53.63 0.41 -5.65
CA LEU A 59 52.53 0.09 -6.54
C LEU A 59 51.66 -1.05 -5.96
N TYR A 60 52.29 -2.08 -5.40
CA TYR A 60 51.58 -3.17 -4.73
C TYR A 60 50.69 -2.66 -3.58
N ASP A 61 51.24 -1.83 -2.68
CA ASP A 61 50.50 -1.27 -1.55
C ASP A 61 49.30 -0.41 -2.00
N ASN A 62 49.54 0.50 -2.97
CA ASN A 62 48.48 1.33 -3.54
C ASN A 62 47.38 0.50 -4.21
N LEU A 63 47.75 -0.52 -4.98
CA LEU A 63 46.79 -1.37 -5.68
C LEU A 63 45.99 -2.22 -4.70
N LEU A 64 46.64 -2.77 -3.67
CA LEU A 64 45.98 -3.52 -2.61
C LEU A 64 44.96 -2.66 -1.87
N GLY A 65 45.34 -1.43 -1.48
CA GLY A 65 44.44 -0.47 -0.86
C GLY A 65 43.23 -0.16 -1.74
N LYS A 66 43.48 0.17 -3.02
CA LYS A 66 42.40 0.45 -3.99
C LYS A 66 41.45 -0.73 -4.14
N LYS A 67 41.99 -1.96 -4.27
CA LYS A 67 41.16 -3.17 -4.45
C LYS A 67 40.35 -3.50 -3.20
N ARG A 68 40.90 -3.28 -2.00
CA ARG A 68 40.17 -3.43 -0.74
C ARG A 68 39.02 -2.44 -0.62
N THR A 69 39.24 -1.18 -0.96
CA THR A 69 38.18 -0.15 -0.96
C THR A 69 37.08 -0.47 -1.98
N GLU A 70 37.45 -0.84 -3.21
CA GLU A 70 36.50 -1.28 -4.24
C GLU A 70 35.66 -2.48 -3.77
N LEU A 71 36.28 -3.44 -3.09
CA LEU A 71 35.58 -4.61 -2.56
C LEU A 71 34.65 -4.23 -1.40
N ALA A 72 35.12 -3.44 -0.44
CA ALA A 72 34.32 -2.97 0.69
C ALA A 72 33.07 -2.23 0.23
N GLN A 73 33.20 -1.33 -0.76
CA GLN A 73 32.05 -0.63 -1.36
C GLN A 73 31.04 -1.59 -2.01
N LYS A 74 31.52 -2.65 -2.68
CA LYS A 74 30.63 -3.66 -3.27
C LYS A 74 29.91 -4.48 -2.20
N MET A 75 30.61 -4.82 -1.12
CA MET A 75 30.03 -5.54 0.02
C MET A 75 28.95 -4.69 0.70
N ASP A 76 29.25 -3.43 1.01
CA ASP A 76 28.29 -2.50 1.60
C ASP A 76 27.04 -2.32 0.71
N ARG A 77 27.23 -2.16 -0.60
CA ARG A 77 26.11 -2.09 -1.54
C ARG A 77 25.25 -3.36 -1.52
N LEU A 78 25.87 -4.53 -1.45
CA LEU A 78 25.18 -5.81 -1.40
C LEU A 78 24.39 -5.97 -0.10
N GLU A 79 25.02 -5.68 1.03
CA GLU A 79 24.40 -5.73 2.36
C GLU A 79 23.20 -4.79 2.45
N ASN A 80 23.36 -3.54 2.01
CA ASN A 80 22.26 -2.57 1.92
C ASN A 80 21.13 -3.06 0.99
N GLY A 81 21.47 -3.72 -0.12
CA GLY A 81 20.50 -4.32 -1.03
C GLY A 81 19.70 -5.45 -0.37
N LEU A 82 20.40 -6.35 0.34
CA LEU A 82 19.78 -7.47 1.06
C LEU A 82 18.87 -6.98 2.18
N GLN A 83 19.31 -5.98 2.96
CA GLN A 83 18.50 -5.40 4.02
C GLN A 83 17.20 -4.80 3.46
N LYS A 84 17.28 -4.08 2.34
CA LYS A 84 16.10 -3.52 1.67
C LYS A 84 15.15 -4.61 1.20
N LEU A 85 15.68 -5.68 0.58
CA LEU A 85 14.85 -6.81 0.14
C LEU A 85 14.14 -7.49 1.31
N GLN A 86 14.84 -7.72 2.42
CA GLN A 86 14.25 -8.30 3.63
C GLN A 86 13.15 -7.41 4.22
N ASN A 87 13.41 -6.10 4.31
CA ASN A 87 12.41 -5.16 4.81
C ASN A 87 11.17 -5.13 3.93
N THR A 88 11.35 -5.08 2.60
CA THR A 88 10.22 -5.11 1.65
C THR A 88 9.46 -6.43 1.75
N ALA A 89 10.14 -7.56 1.87
CA ALA A 89 9.49 -8.86 2.04
C ALA A 89 8.61 -8.89 3.30
N SER A 90 9.11 -8.37 4.43
CA SER A 90 8.33 -8.23 5.67
C SER A 90 7.12 -7.32 5.48
N GLN A 91 7.29 -6.17 4.84
CA GLN A 91 6.19 -5.23 4.58
C GLN A 91 5.10 -5.83 3.68
N VAL A 92 5.50 -6.61 2.68
CA VAL A 92 4.55 -7.32 1.80
C VAL A 92 3.77 -8.36 2.59
N GLU A 93 4.42 -9.08 3.51
CA GLU A 93 3.74 -10.06 4.36
C GLU A 93 2.72 -9.39 5.30
N ASP A 94 3.10 -8.28 5.92
CA ASP A 94 2.19 -7.47 6.76
C ASP A 94 0.99 -6.95 5.96
N LEU A 95 1.22 -6.50 4.72
CA LEU A 95 0.15 -6.03 3.83
C LEU A 95 -0.80 -7.17 3.45
N LYS A 96 -0.28 -8.36 3.15
CA LYS A 96 -1.12 -9.55 2.86
C LYS A 96 -1.99 -9.91 4.06
N ALA A 97 -1.42 -9.90 5.26
CA ALA A 97 -2.17 -10.17 6.49
C ALA A 97 -3.31 -9.15 6.70
N LYS A 98 -3.03 -7.86 6.50
CA LYS A 98 -4.05 -6.80 6.57
C LYS A 98 -5.13 -6.97 5.52
N LEU A 99 -4.75 -7.30 4.28
CA LEU A 99 -5.68 -7.52 3.18
C LEU A 99 -6.64 -8.67 3.49
N ALA A 100 -6.12 -9.79 4.00
CA ALA A 100 -6.93 -10.95 4.37
C ALA A 100 -7.98 -10.61 5.46
N ILE A 101 -7.61 -9.80 6.45
CA ILE A 101 -8.56 -9.33 7.48
C ILE A 101 -9.63 -8.43 6.86
N GLN A 102 -9.23 -7.49 6.01
CA GLN A 102 -10.15 -6.57 5.35
C GLN A 102 -11.12 -7.27 4.40
N GLU A 103 -10.69 -8.32 3.69
CA GLU A 103 -11.58 -9.13 2.84
C GLU A 103 -12.69 -9.80 3.65
N VAL A 104 -12.36 -10.36 4.82
CA VAL A 104 -13.35 -10.98 5.71
C VAL A 104 -14.33 -9.93 6.25
N GLU A 105 -13.83 -8.79 6.72
CA GLU A 105 -14.68 -7.70 7.19
C GLU A 105 -15.62 -7.19 6.08
N LEU A 106 -15.10 -7.04 4.86
CA LEU A 106 -15.87 -6.57 3.72
C LEU A 106 -17.00 -7.55 3.35
N LEU A 107 -16.72 -8.86 3.35
CA LEU A 107 -17.74 -9.88 3.13
C LEU A 107 -18.85 -9.83 4.20
N GLN A 108 -18.48 -9.69 5.47
CA GLN A 108 -19.45 -9.58 6.56
C GLN A 108 -20.32 -8.33 6.39
N ARG A 109 -19.71 -7.16 6.11
CA ARG A 109 -20.45 -5.92 5.92
C ARG A 109 -21.37 -5.97 4.71
N ASN A 110 -20.94 -6.59 3.61
CA ASN A 110 -21.80 -6.79 2.45
C ASN A 110 -23.00 -7.67 2.79
N SER A 111 -22.79 -8.77 3.52
CA SER A 111 -23.89 -9.62 3.99
C SER A 111 -24.86 -8.86 4.90
N ASP A 112 -24.35 -8.00 5.79
CA ASP A 112 -25.18 -7.18 6.68
C ASP A 112 -26.01 -6.16 5.87
N ILE A 113 -25.40 -5.54 4.83
CA ILE A 113 -26.07 -4.61 3.92
C ILE A 113 -27.16 -5.31 3.11
N GLU A 114 -26.89 -6.50 2.58
CA GLU A 114 -27.88 -7.31 1.85
C GLU A 114 -29.09 -7.66 2.73
N ALA A 115 -28.84 -8.06 3.98
CA ALA A 115 -29.91 -8.33 4.94
C ALA A 115 -30.74 -7.07 5.26
N LEU A 116 -30.09 -5.92 5.42
CA LEU A 116 -30.76 -4.64 5.65
C LEU A 116 -31.61 -4.23 4.44
N LEU A 117 -31.09 -4.36 3.22
CA LEU A 117 -31.80 -4.07 1.98
C LEU A 117 -33.05 -4.96 1.83
N ALA A 118 -32.94 -6.25 2.15
CA ALA A 118 -34.08 -7.16 2.12
C ALA A 118 -35.19 -6.73 3.11
N LYS A 119 -34.80 -6.31 4.33
CA LYS A 119 -35.75 -5.82 5.33
C LYS A 119 -36.42 -4.52 4.90
N ILE A 120 -35.67 -3.59 4.32
CA ILE A 120 -36.21 -2.33 3.77
C ILE A 120 -37.20 -2.62 2.63
N GLY A 121 -36.87 -3.56 1.74
CA GLY A 121 -37.77 -4.01 0.68
C GLY A 121 -39.11 -4.51 1.23
N GLN A 122 -39.07 -5.43 2.19
CA GLN A 122 -40.28 -5.95 2.85
C GLN A 122 -41.09 -4.86 3.57
N GLN A 123 -40.42 -3.91 4.24
CA GLN A 123 -41.10 -2.79 4.90
C GLN A 123 -41.72 -1.83 3.89
N SER A 124 -41.05 -1.55 2.78
CA SER A 124 -41.57 -0.72 1.70
C SER A 124 -42.80 -1.35 1.05
N ASP A 125 -42.78 -2.65 0.80
CA ASP A 125 -43.93 -3.37 0.24
C ASP A 125 -45.14 -3.31 1.17
N LYS A 126 -44.94 -3.56 2.47
CA LYS A 126 -46.00 -3.43 3.49
C LYS A 126 -46.55 -2.01 3.55
N LEU A 127 -45.66 -1.01 3.59
CA LEU A 127 -46.06 0.40 3.63
C LEU A 127 -46.88 0.79 2.39
N SER A 128 -46.50 0.29 1.20
CA SER A 128 -47.25 0.50 -0.03
C SER A 128 -48.64 -0.13 0.01
N GLN A 129 -48.78 -1.33 0.59
CA GLN A 129 -50.08 -1.98 0.76
C GLN A 129 -50.96 -1.22 1.76
N GLU A 130 -50.42 -0.86 2.93
CA GLU A 130 -51.14 -0.09 3.94
C GLU A 130 -51.58 1.27 3.40
N ARG A 131 -50.73 1.94 2.63
CA ARG A 131 -51.07 3.20 1.98
C ARG A 131 -52.21 3.03 0.97
N ALA A 132 -52.17 1.99 0.14
CA ALA A 132 -53.27 1.72 -0.80
C ALA A 132 -54.61 1.46 -0.10
N VAL A 133 -54.59 0.79 1.07
CA VAL A 133 -55.79 0.59 1.89
C VAL A 133 -56.28 1.91 2.49
N ALA A 134 -55.37 2.73 3.04
CA ALA A 134 -55.71 4.02 3.60
C ALA A 134 -56.30 4.98 2.55
N ASP A 135 -55.68 5.05 1.37
CA ASP A 135 -56.15 5.88 0.25
C ASP A 135 -57.56 5.44 -0.21
N ALA A 136 -57.82 4.12 -0.25
CA ALA A 136 -59.13 3.58 -0.60
C ALA A 136 -60.20 3.89 0.46
N GLU A 137 -59.84 3.85 1.74
CA GLU A 137 -60.76 4.18 2.83
C GLU A 137 -61.04 5.69 2.88
N GLU A 138 -60.02 6.52 2.66
CA GLU A 138 -60.17 7.98 2.55
C GLU A 138 -61.17 8.36 1.43
N GLN A 139 -61.10 7.70 0.28
CA GLN A 139 -62.06 7.89 -0.81
C GLN A 139 -63.49 7.51 -0.41
N LYS A 140 -63.70 6.41 0.32
CA LYS A 140 -65.04 6.02 0.81
C LYS A 140 -65.59 7.02 1.82
N VAL A 141 -64.77 7.43 2.77
CA VAL A 141 -65.17 8.42 3.79
C VAL A 141 -65.53 9.74 3.12
N ALA A 142 -64.75 10.18 2.12
CA ALA A 142 -65.08 11.38 1.34
C ALA A 142 -66.42 11.25 0.61
N ALA A 143 -66.72 10.08 0.03
CA ALA A 143 -68.01 9.83 -0.63
C ALA A 143 -69.18 9.85 0.36
N ILE A 144 -69.05 9.18 1.51
CA ILE A 144 -70.06 9.18 2.57
C ILE A 144 -70.28 10.60 3.09
N GLN A 145 -69.20 11.34 3.34
CA GLN A 145 -69.28 12.73 3.80
C GLN A 145 -70.02 13.60 2.79
N ALA A 146 -69.77 13.44 1.49
CA ALA A 146 -70.48 14.16 0.45
C ALA A 146 -71.98 13.82 0.43
N GLU A 147 -72.34 12.55 0.60
CA GLU A 147 -73.73 12.09 0.66
C GLU A 147 -74.45 12.61 1.91
N VAL A 148 -73.83 12.51 3.08
CA VAL A 148 -74.36 13.04 4.35
C VAL A 148 -74.53 14.56 4.28
N THR A 149 -73.56 15.29 3.73
CA THR A 149 -73.65 16.74 3.57
C THR A 149 -74.81 17.13 2.65
N LYS A 150 -75.01 16.37 1.57
CA LYS A 150 -76.16 16.56 0.67
C LYS A 150 -77.49 16.28 1.37
N GLN A 151 -77.61 15.15 2.06
CA GLN A 151 -78.82 14.82 2.83
C GLN A 151 -79.10 15.85 3.93
N GLN A 152 -78.06 16.36 4.58
CA GLN A 152 -78.19 17.43 5.57
C GLN A 152 -78.73 18.71 4.93
N GLN A 153 -78.18 19.15 3.79
CA GLN A 153 -78.72 20.31 3.05
C GLN A 153 -80.16 20.12 2.58
N GLU A 154 -80.52 18.92 2.11
CA GLU A 154 -81.89 18.60 1.72
C GLU A 154 -82.83 18.68 2.94
N THR A 155 -82.43 18.12 4.08
CA THR A 155 -83.20 18.13 5.33
C THR A 155 -83.33 19.55 5.90
N GLU A 156 -82.27 20.35 5.89
CA GLU A 156 -82.30 21.76 6.31
C GLU A 156 -83.22 22.60 5.41
N ASN A 157 -83.20 22.37 4.10
CA ASN A 157 -84.11 23.04 3.17
C ASN A 157 -85.58 22.65 3.41
N ASP A 158 -85.84 21.37 3.68
CA ASP A 158 -87.20 20.89 3.96
C ASP A 158 -87.69 21.38 5.34
N LEU A 159 -86.81 21.46 6.34
CA LEU A 159 -87.10 22.11 7.63
C LEU A 159 -87.45 23.59 7.42
N ALA A 160 -86.66 24.34 6.65
CA ALA A 160 -86.91 25.75 6.36
C ALA A 160 -88.23 25.99 5.60
N LYS A 161 -88.69 25.03 4.78
CA LYS A 161 -90.02 25.08 4.14
C LYS A 161 -91.15 24.73 5.12
N ALA A 162 -90.91 23.81 6.06
CA ALA A 162 -91.91 23.37 7.03
C ALA A 162 -92.09 24.34 8.21
N GLU A 163 -91.02 25.04 8.62
CA GLU A 163 -91.04 26.06 9.68
C GLU A 163 -92.11 27.14 9.51
N PRO A 164 -92.30 27.78 8.33
CA PRO A 164 -93.37 28.77 8.15
C PRO A 164 -94.78 28.16 8.23
N ALA A 165 -94.97 26.91 7.79
CA ALA A 165 -96.24 26.21 7.94
C ALA A 165 -96.55 25.89 9.41
N LEU A 166 -95.52 25.52 10.19
CA LEU A 166 -95.62 25.23 11.61
C LEU A 166 -95.83 26.51 12.44
N GLN A 167 -95.14 27.60 12.11
CA GLN A 167 -95.37 28.93 12.69
C GLN A 167 -96.76 29.46 12.38
N ALA A 168 -97.26 29.28 11.15
CA ALA A 168 -98.63 29.64 10.77
C ALA A 168 -99.69 28.82 11.52
N ALA A 169 -99.44 27.52 11.74
CA ALA A 169 -100.31 26.68 12.55
C ALA A 169 -100.31 27.12 14.04
N ASN A 170 -99.15 27.50 14.57
CA ASN A 170 -99.02 28.00 15.95
C ASN A 170 -99.63 29.40 16.15
N THR A 171 -99.60 30.29 15.15
CA THR A 171 -100.28 31.60 15.25
C THR A 171 -101.80 31.46 15.12
N ALA A 172 -102.29 30.54 14.28
CA ALA A 172 -103.72 30.21 14.20
C ALA A 172 -104.28 29.59 15.49
N LEU A 173 -103.45 28.94 16.30
CA LEU A 173 -103.82 28.42 17.61
C LEU A 173 -103.82 29.48 18.73
N ASN A 174 -103.14 30.62 18.51
CA ASN A 174 -103.00 31.74 19.45
C ASN A 174 -103.91 32.94 19.09
N THR A 175 -104.96 32.70 18.30
CA THR A 175 -106.09 33.62 18.09
C THR A 175 -107.37 32.95 18.60
#